data_AF-A0A9W4LA54-F1
#
_entry.id   AF-A0A9W4LA54-F1
#
_cell.length_a   1.000
_cell.length_b   1.000
_cell.length_c   1.000
_cell.angle_alpha   90.00
_cell.angle_beta   90.00
_cell.angle_gamma   90.00
#
_symmetry.space_group_name_H-M   'P 1'
#
loop_
_entity.id
_entity.type
_entity.pdbx_description
1 polymer ?
#
loop_
_entity_poly.entity_id
_entity_poly.type
_entity_poly.pdbx_seq_one_letter_code
_entity_poly.pdbx_strand_id
1 'polypeptide(L)' 'MARIFIVEDAKFMKMTLSNILPKAGHEVVSEGREAIE' A
#
# COMPACT_ATOMS: atom_id res chain seq x y z
N MET A 1 -5.19 -10.81 8.23
CA MET A 1 -3.77 -10.47 8.33
C MET A 1 -3.06 -10.89 7.05
N ALA A 2 -2.67 -9.91 6.23
CA ALA A 2 -1.85 -10.13 5.03
C ALA A 2 -0.78 -9.04 4.98
N ARG A 3 0.34 -9.32 4.30
CA ARG A 3 1.44 -8.38 4.08
C ARG A 3 1.29 -7.80 2.68
N ILE A 4 1.19 -6.48 2.58
CA ILE A 4 0.79 -5.78 1.36
C ILE A 4 1.92 -4.85 0.92
N PHE A 5 2.35 -5.03 -0.34
CA PHE A 5 3.17 -4.06 -1.05
C PHE A 5 2.26 -3.22 -1.95
N ILE A 6 2.22 -1.91 -1.74
CA ILE A 6 1.34 -1.01 -2.51
C ILE A 6 2.11 -0.48 -3.70
N VAL A 7 1.66 -0.76 -4.92
CA VAL A 7 2.21 -0.16 -6.15
C VAL A 7 1.13 0.67 -6.80
N GLU A 8 1.34 1.98 -6.87
CA GLU A 8 0.34 2.95 -7.32
C GLU A 8 1.05 4.24 -7.77
N ASP A 9 0.58 4.89 -8.83
CA ASP A 9 1.22 6.11 -9.36
C ASP A 9 0.70 7.38 -8.65
N ALA A 10 -0.57 7.38 -8.26
CA ALA A 10 -1.21 8.49 -7.57
C ALA A 10 -0.80 8.53 -6.09
N LYS A 11 -0.17 9.64 -5.68
CA LYS A 11 0.21 9.86 -4.27
C LYS A 11 -1.00 9.81 -3.31
N PHE A 12 -2.13 10.37 -3.73
CA PHE A 12 -3.35 10.39 -2.93
C PHE A 12 -3.89 8.97 -2.66
N MET A 13 -3.85 8.09 -3.67
CA MET A 13 -4.33 6.71 -3.52
C MET A 13 -3.41 5.90 -2.61
N LYS A 14 -2.08 6.05 -2.72
CA LYS A 14 -1.13 5.46 -1.77
C LYS A 14 -1.43 5.84 -0.33
N MET A 15 -1.58 7.14 -0.05
CA MET A 15 -1.92 7.62 1.29
C MET A 15 -3.27 7.07 1.79
N THR A 16 -4.26 6.96 0.92
CA THR A 16 -5.57 6.38 1.27
C THR A 16 -5.43 4.90 1.66
N LEU A 17 -4.73 4.11 0.86
CA LEU A 17 -4.50 2.68 1.10
C LEU A 17 -3.68 2.43 2.37
N SER A 18 -2.61 3.18 2.59
CA SER A 18 -1.77 3.09 3.79
C SER A 18 -2.50 3.49 5.07
N ASN A 19 -3.63 4.20 4.96
CA ASN A 19 -4.50 4.52 6.08
C ASN A 19 -5.57 3.45 6.37
N ILE A 20 -6.15 2.81 5.34
CA ILE A 20 -7.27 1.87 5.53
C ILE A 20 -6.80 0.42 5.74
N LEU A 21 -5.69 0.00 5.12
CA LEU A 21 -5.22 -1.38 5.20
C LEU A 21 -4.77 -1.78 6.63
N PRO A 22 -4.04 -0.93 7.38
CA PRO A 22 -3.76 -1.21 8.79
C PRO A 22 -5.01 -1.30 9.67
N LYS A 23 -6.01 -0.44 9.41
CA LYS A 23 -7.30 -0.45 10.14
C LYS A 23 -8.09 -1.73 9.88
N ALA A 24 -7.91 -2.34 8.71
CA ALA A 24 -8.51 -3.63 8.34
C ALA A 24 -7.67 -4.84 8.83
N GLY A 25 -6.59 -4.63 9.58
CA GLY A 25 -5.76 -5.70 10.12
C GLY A 25 -4.79 -6.31 9.10
N HIS A 26 -4.29 -5.50 8.18
CA HIS A 26 -3.19 -5.86 7.26
C HIS A 26 -1.92 -5.05 7.57
N GLU A 27 -0.77 -5.57 7.19
CA GLU A 27 0.52 -4.90 7.32
C GLU A 27 0.95 -4.36 5.95
N VAL A 28 1.21 -3.05 5.85
CA VAL A 28 1.82 -2.46 4.65
C VAL A 28 3.33 -2.55 4.80
N VAL A 29 3.97 -3.38 3.97
CA VAL A 29 5.41 -3.68 4.10
C VAL A 29 6.29 -2.71 3.32
N SER A 30 5.77 -2.11 2.23
CA SER A 30 6.43 -1.06 1.46
C SER A 30 5.42 -0.42 0.48
N GLU A 31 5.81 0.70 -0.10
CA GLU A 31 5.08 1.42 -1.14
C GLU A 31 6.02 1.71 -2.31
N GLY A 32 5.53 1.52 -3.54
CA GLY A 32 6.25 1.74 -4.78
C GLY A 32 5.39 2.53 -5.78
N ARG A 33 6.06 3.09 -6.79
CA ARG A 33 5.39 3.76 -7.91
C ARG A 33 5.26 2.86 -9.14
N GLU A 34 6.19 1.91 -9.28
CA GLU A 34 6.32 1.05 -10.44
C GLU A 34 6.76 -0.32 -9.95
N ALA A 35 6.19 -1.37 -10.53
CA ALA A 35 6.66 -2.74 -10.31
C ALA A 35 7.69 -3.02 -11.40
N ILE A 36 8.97 -3.03 -11.01
CA ILE A 36 10.04 -3.61 -11.82
C ILE A 36 10.11 -5.10 -11.48
N GLU A 37 10.10 -5.96 -12.50
CA GLU A 37 10.27 -7.41 -12.38
C GLU A 37 11.63 -7.79 -11.78
#